data_AF-A0A950H9Q0-F1
#
_entry.id   AF-A0A950H9Q0-F1
#
_cell.length_a   1.000
_cell.length_b   1.000
_cell.length_c   1.000
_cell.angle_alpha   90.00
_cell.angle_beta   90.00
_cell.angle_gamma   90.00
#
_symmetry.space_group_name_H-M   'P 1'
#
loop_
_entity.id
_entity.type
_entity.pdbx_description
1 polymer ?
#
loop_
_entity_poly.entity_id
_entity_poly.type
_entity_poly.pdbx_seq_one_letter_code
_entity_poly.pdbx_strand_id
1 'polypeptide(L)'
;MATTLAPVDSREVVRCDRCLLVQFRTSNNLCRRCHISLDDDEPEIVTVAPAPPALPGPHGPGHLNLAASIRSLRLRNGLSQRQLATRMAVPRTYVSKIENEKATPTLSSLERLARALQVTVPDLLSGGERNRREEIRDLIEDQFIAELLPFVSELNGMQMSSVLAQIRDLTLRPRRSA
;
A
#
# COMPACT_ATOMS: atom_id res chain seq x y z
N MET A 1 -14.20 -23.13 -60.54
CA MET A 1 -13.05 -23.51 -59.68
C MET A 1 -12.72 -22.27 -58.84
N ALA A 2 -13.12 -22.24 -57.58
CA ALA A 2 -12.85 -21.11 -56.70
C ALA A 2 -11.73 -21.52 -55.73
N THR A 3 -10.54 -20.97 -55.95
CA THR A 3 -9.35 -21.21 -55.13
C THR A 3 -9.53 -20.49 -53.80
N THR A 4 -9.75 -21.22 -52.72
CA THR A 4 -9.78 -20.68 -51.36
C THR A 4 -8.36 -20.30 -50.95
N LEU A 5 -8.09 -18.99 -50.87
CA LEU A 5 -6.90 -18.48 -50.20
C LEU A 5 -6.97 -18.87 -48.72
N ALA A 6 -6.02 -19.68 -48.26
CA ALA A 6 -5.85 -19.99 -46.84
C ALA A 6 -5.53 -18.69 -46.07
N PRO A 7 -6.09 -18.48 -44.87
CA PRO A 7 -5.86 -17.26 -44.11
C PRO A 7 -4.41 -17.22 -43.65
N VAL A 8 -3.72 -16.12 -43.97
CA VAL A 8 -2.39 -15.83 -43.46
C VAL A 8 -2.52 -15.56 -41.96
N ASP A 9 -2.18 -16.58 -41.17
CA ASP A 9 -2.10 -16.52 -39.71
C ASP A 9 -1.02 -15.50 -39.32
N SER A 10 -1.44 -14.24 -39.18
CA SER A 10 -0.58 -13.09 -38.95
C SER A 10 -0.22 -13.06 -37.46
N ARG A 11 0.73 -13.92 -37.08
CA ARG A 11 1.24 -13.99 -35.71
C ARG A 11 1.85 -12.63 -35.35
N GLU A 12 1.33 -12.02 -34.29
CA GLU A 12 1.78 -10.73 -33.77
C GLU A 12 3.25 -10.79 -33.34
N VAL A 13 4.04 -9.77 -33.71
CA VAL A 13 5.45 -9.65 -33.30
C VAL A 13 5.52 -8.84 -32.01
N VAL A 14 6.05 -9.46 -30.95
CA VAL A 14 6.12 -8.88 -29.60
C VAL A 14 7.57 -8.90 -29.10
N ARG A 15 7.96 -7.91 -28.30
CA ARG A 15 9.26 -7.86 -27.62
C ARG A 15 9.09 -8.24 -26.16
N CYS A 16 9.91 -9.17 -25.68
CA CYS A 16 9.88 -9.54 -24.26
C CYS A 16 10.56 -8.47 -23.38
N ASP A 17 9.85 -7.90 -22.41
CA ASP A 17 10.39 -6.91 -21.48
C ASP A 17 11.55 -7.42 -20.60
N ARG A 18 11.62 -8.73 -20.38
CA ARG A 18 12.64 -9.33 -19.52
C ARG A 18 13.95 -9.61 -20.23
N CYS A 19 13.89 -10.23 -21.41
CA CYS A 19 15.08 -10.70 -22.13
C CYS A 19 15.30 -10.00 -23.47
N LEU A 20 14.47 -9.00 -23.79
CA LEU A 20 14.54 -8.15 -24.97
C LEU A 20 14.44 -8.90 -26.31
N LEU A 21 14.06 -10.17 -26.27
CA LEU A 21 13.91 -11.01 -27.45
C LEU A 21 12.67 -10.58 -28.24
N VAL A 22 12.89 -10.28 -29.52
CA VAL A 22 11.81 -10.11 -30.50
C VAL A 22 11.38 -11.49 -30.98
N GLN A 23 10.08 -11.77 -30.90
CA GLN A 23 9.50 -13.06 -31.21
C GLN A 23 8.04 -12.91 -31.67
N PHE A 24 7.51 -13.94 -32.30
CA PHE A 24 6.07 -14.06 -32.50
C PHE A 24 5.39 -14.44 -31.17
N ARG A 25 4.18 -13.90 -30.93
CA ARG A 25 3.34 -14.30 -29.80
C ARG A 25 3.09 -15.81 -29.87
N THR A 26 3.44 -16.52 -28.79
CA THR A 26 3.31 -17.96 -28.66
C THR A 26 1.89 -18.34 -28.24
N SER A 27 1.46 -19.58 -28.51
CA SER A 27 0.09 -20.03 -28.15
C SER A 27 -0.20 -20.04 -26.65
N ASN A 28 0.85 -20.11 -25.82
CA ASN A 28 0.76 -20.04 -24.36
C ASN A 28 1.10 -18.65 -23.80
N ASN A 29 1.28 -17.62 -24.66
CA ASN A 29 1.69 -16.26 -24.30
C ASN A 29 2.96 -16.18 -23.45
N LEU A 30 3.82 -17.20 -23.48
CA LEU A 30 5.10 -17.21 -22.78
C LEU A 30 6.26 -16.90 -23.72
N CYS A 31 7.22 -16.13 -23.23
CA CYS A 31 8.46 -15.88 -23.96
C CYS A 31 9.22 -17.19 -24.20
N ARG A 32 9.58 -17.47 -25.45
CA ARG A 32 10.29 -18.69 -25.86
C ARG A 32 11.67 -18.88 -25.22
N ARG A 33 12.22 -17.83 -24.59
CA ARG A 33 13.56 -17.86 -23.99
C ARG A 33 13.54 -17.84 -22.47
N CYS A 34 12.71 -17.00 -21.87
CA CYS A 34 12.66 -16.85 -20.40
C CYS A 34 11.35 -17.32 -19.77
N HIS A 35 10.42 -17.84 -20.57
CA HIS A 35 9.13 -18.40 -20.15
C HIS A 35 8.26 -17.44 -19.31
N ILE A 36 8.47 -16.13 -19.45
CA ILE A 36 7.67 -15.10 -18.78
C ILE A 36 6.49 -14.69 -19.66
N SER A 37 5.38 -14.26 -19.06
CA SER A 37 4.21 -13.76 -19.78
C SER A 37 4.55 -12.56 -20.66
N LEU A 38 3.94 -12.50 -21.85
CA LEU A 38 4.08 -11.43 -22.85
C LEU A 38 2.89 -10.49 -22.94
N ASP A 39 1.89 -10.65 -22.07
CA ASP A 39 0.74 -9.76 -22.05
C ASP A 39 1.14 -8.38 -21.49
N ASP A 40 0.79 -7.32 -22.22
CA ASP A 40 0.76 -5.97 -21.69
C ASP A 40 -0.38 -5.91 -20.66
N ASP A 41 -0.03 -5.79 -19.38
CA ASP A 41 -1.02 -5.55 -18.34
C ASP A 41 -1.68 -4.19 -18.63
N GLU A 42 -2.91 -4.21 -19.18
CA GLU A 42 -3.83 -3.08 -19.13
C GLU A 42 -3.74 -2.47 -17.71
N PRO A 43 -3.48 -1.16 -17.58
CA PRO A 43 -3.38 -0.56 -16.26
C PRO A 43 -4.72 -0.76 -15.54
N GLU A 44 -4.74 -1.64 -14.52
CA GLU A 44 -5.84 -1.70 -13.57
C GLU A 44 -6.07 -0.27 -13.07
N ILE A 45 -7.16 0.35 -13.52
CA ILE A 45 -7.62 1.65 -13.05
C ILE A 45 -7.94 1.44 -11.57
N VAL A 46 -7.03 1.86 -10.69
CA VAL A 46 -7.21 1.72 -9.25
C VAL A 46 -8.30 2.70 -8.84
N THR A 47 -9.55 2.27 -8.91
CA THR A 47 -10.64 2.89 -8.16
C THR A 47 -10.29 2.68 -6.69
N VAL A 48 -9.94 3.78 -6.01
CA VAL A 48 -9.64 3.78 -4.57
C VAL A 48 -10.95 3.50 -3.84
N ALA A 49 -11.30 2.22 -3.70
CA ALA A 49 -12.34 1.80 -2.78
C ALA A 49 -11.88 2.16 -1.35
N PRO A 50 -12.75 2.70 -0.49
CA PRO A 50 -12.39 2.97 0.90
C PRO A 50 -11.94 1.65 1.53
N ALA A 51 -10.77 1.68 2.16
CA ALA A 51 -10.14 0.50 2.75
C ALA A 51 -11.13 -0.19 3.71
N PRO A 52 -11.30 -1.52 3.64
CA PRO A 52 -12.02 -2.24 4.68
C PRO A 52 -11.34 -1.98 6.03
N PRO A 53 -12.10 -1.81 7.13
CA PRO A 53 -11.52 -1.61 8.45
C PRO A 53 -10.56 -2.75 8.73
N ALA A 54 -9.35 -2.39 9.16
CA ALA A 54 -8.31 -3.35 9.52
C ALA A 54 -8.82 -4.19 10.70
N LEU A 55 -9.30 -5.40 10.41
CA LEU A 55 -9.58 -6.40 11.43
C LEU A 55 -8.23 -6.84 12.02
N PRO A 56 -8.05 -6.78 13.35
CA PRO A 56 -6.85 -7.30 13.98
C PRO A 56 -6.81 -8.83 13.76
N GLY A 57 -5.75 -9.31 13.12
CA GLY A 57 -5.47 -10.74 12.97
C GLY A 57 -5.14 -11.42 14.31
N PRO A 58 -5.10 -12.76 14.36
CA PRO A 58 -5.14 -13.55 15.59
C PRO A 58 -3.82 -13.60 16.38
N HIS A 59 -2.91 -12.65 16.18
CA HIS A 59 -1.57 -12.72 16.75
C HIS A 59 -1.45 -11.84 18.00
N GLY A 60 -1.04 -12.47 19.10
CA GLY A 60 -0.89 -11.86 20.42
C GLY A 60 0.13 -10.72 20.47
N PRO A 61 0.20 -10.00 21.61
CA PRO A 61 1.04 -8.82 21.77
C PRO A 61 2.52 -9.23 21.62
N GLY A 62 3.15 -8.82 20.52
CA GLY A 62 4.57 -9.08 20.24
C GLY A 62 4.89 -9.65 18.85
N HIS A 63 3.89 -10.06 18.06
CA HIS A 63 4.14 -10.54 16.70
C HIS A 63 4.14 -9.37 15.70
N LEU A 64 5.32 -8.96 15.21
CA LEU A 64 5.44 -7.97 14.13
C LEU A 64 4.76 -8.50 12.87
N ASN A 65 3.53 -8.07 12.59
CA ASN A 65 2.90 -8.36 11.31
C ASN A 65 3.43 -7.40 10.22
N LEU A 66 4.66 -7.69 9.79
CA LEU A 66 5.35 -6.95 8.74
C LEU A 66 4.59 -6.99 7.41
N ALA A 67 3.99 -8.14 7.06
CA ALA A 67 3.24 -8.30 5.82
C ALA A 67 2.02 -7.38 5.77
N ALA A 68 1.24 -7.33 6.85
CA ALA A 68 0.10 -6.43 6.99
C ALA A 68 0.54 -4.96 7.00
N SER A 69 1.67 -4.65 7.64
CA SER A 69 2.24 -3.29 7.69
C SER A 69 2.67 -2.79 6.31
N ILE A 70 3.36 -3.63 5.52
CA ILE A 70 3.73 -3.32 4.13
C ILE A 70 2.47 -3.08 3.29
N ARG A 71 1.48 -3.97 3.43
CA ARG A 71 0.23 -3.86 2.68
C ARG A 71 -0.55 -2.58 3.02
N SER A 72 -0.62 -2.23 4.30
CA SER A 72 -1.35 -1.04 4.75
C SER A 72 -0.67 0.24 4.27
N LEU A 73 0.66 0.35 4.39
CA LEU A 73 1.43 1.49 3.90
C LEU A 73 1.34 1.61 2.37
N ARG A 74 1.41 0.49 1.64
CA ARG A 74 1.24 0.47 0.19
C ARG A 74 -0.12 1.07 -0.22
N LEU A 75 -1.19 0.67 0.45
CA LEU A 75 -2.54 1.16 0.17
C LEU A 75 -2.72 2.63 0.55
N ARG A 76 -2.16 3.07 1.69
CA ARG A 76 -2.17 4.49 2.09
C ARG A 76 -1.48 5.39 1.06
N ASN A 77 -0.41 4.89 0.44
CA ASN A 77 0.30 5.59 -0.62
C ASN A 77 -0.35 5.46 -2.01
N GLY A 78 -1.53 4.81 -2.12
CA GLY A 78 -2.23 4.63 -3.39
C GLY A 78 -1.48 3.74 -4.41
N LEU A 79 -0.57 2.88 -3.94
CA LEU A 79 0.27 2.07 -4.81
C LEU A 79 -0.34 0.69 -5.08
N SER A 80 -0.29 0.25 -6.33
CA SER A 80 -0.51 -1.16 -6.68
C SER A 80 0.72 -2.01 -6.33
N GLN A 81 0.56 -3.34 -6.22
CA GLN A 81 1.69 -4.25 -6.01
C GLN A 81 2.73 -4.15 -7.13
N ARG A 82 2.29 -3.93 -8.38
CA ARG A 82 3.19 -3.73 -9.53
C ARG A 82 3.98 -2.43 -9.36
N GLN A 83 3.32 -1.33 -9.01
CA GLN A 83 3.98 -0.03 -8.79
C GLN A 83 5.01 -0.10 -7.67
N LEU A 84 4.68 -0.75 -6.54
CA LEU A 84 5.65 -0.97 -5.46
C LEU A 84 6.83 -1.82 -5.93
N ALA A 85 6.57 -2.90 -6.67
CA ALA A 85 7.61 -3.77 -7.21
C ALA A 85 8.54 -3.05 -8.20
N THR A 86 7.99 -2.20 -9.06
CA THR A 86 8.75 -1.32 -9.97
C THR A 86 9.66 -0.38 -9.20
N ARG A 87 9.13 0.30 -8.16
CA ARG A 87 9.94 1.20 -7.30
C ARG A 87 11.07 0.46 -6.57
N MET A 88 10.84 -0.80 -6.20
CA MET A 88 11.84 -1.65 -5.56
C MET A 88 12.82 -2.34 -6.53
N ALA A 89 12.59 -2.22 -7.84
CA ALA A 89 13.29 -2.96 -8.90
C ALA A 89 13.26 -4.49 -8.68
N VAL A 90 12.10 -5.03 -8.32
CA VAL A 90 11.87 -6.47 -8.09
C VAL A 90 10.65 -6.97 -8.88
N PRO A 91 10.51 -8.29 -9.09
CA PRO A 91 9.30 -8.85 -9.69
C PRO A 91 8.07 -8.62 -8.80
N ARG A 92 6.90 -8.35 -9.40
CA ARG A 92 5.60 -8.24 -8.69
C ARG A 92 5.33 -9.44 -7.77
N THR A 93 5.70 -10.64 -8.23
CA THR A 93 5.53 -11.89 -7.48
C THR A 93 6.28 -11.90 -6.15
N TYR A 94 7.39 -11.17 -6.04
CA TYR A 94 8.12 -11.04 -4.78
C TYR A 94 7.35 -10.19 -3.77
N VAL A 95 6.82 -9.03 -4.17
CA VAL A 95 5.96 -8.19 -3.33
C VAL A 95 4.70 -8.93 -2.88
N SER A 96 4.05 -9.65 -3.81
CA SER A 96 2.88 -10.47 -3.48
C SER A 96 3.21 -11.57 -2.46
N LYS A 97 4.36 -12.25 -2.59
CA LYS A 97 4.78 -13.27 -1.61
C LYS A 97 5.06 -12.66 -0.23
N ILE A 98 5.66 -11.47 -0.17
CA ILE A 98 5.90 -10.77 1.09
C ILE A 98 4.58 -10.39 1.77
N GLU A 99 3.64 -9.78 1.04
CA GLU A 99 2.35 -9.35 1.58
C GLU A 99 1.44 -10.51 2.03
N ASN A 100 1.70 -11.73 1.54
CA ASN A 100 0.97 -12.94 1.92
C ASN A 100 1.76 -13.83 2.89
N GLU A 101 2.83 -13.30 3.52
CA GLU A 101 3.68 -14.03 4.48
C GLU A 101 4.37 -15.29 3.89
N LYS A 102 4.38 -15.44 2.56
CA LYS A 102 5.03 -16.54 1.82
C LYS A 102 6.52 -16.30 1.56
N ALA A 103 7.04 -15.12 1.89
CA ALA A 103 8.44 -14.79 1.79
C ALA A 103 8.84 -13.78 2.88
N THR A 104 9.92 -14.07 3.59
CA THR A 104 10.56 -13.15 4.53
C THR A 104 11.58 -12.28 3.80
N PRO A 105 11.42 -10.94 3.78
CA PRO A 105 12.38 -10.05 3.14
C PRO A 105 13.70 -10.03 3.92
N THR A 106 14.83 -9.92 3.21
CA THR A 106 16.14 -9.65 3.81
C THR A 106 16.22 -8.20 4.28
N LEU A 107 17.24 -7.85 5.08
CA LEU A 107 17.48 -6.46 5.51
C LEU A 107 17.60 -5.49 4.32
N SER A 108 18.33 -5.89 3.28
CA SER A 108 18.43 -5.10 2.03
C SER A 108 17.08 -4.92 1.32
N SER A 109 16.18 -5.90 1.39
CA SER A 109 14.82 -5.79 0.83
C SER A 109 13.93 -4.90 1.70
N LEU A 110 14.10 -4.93 3.03
CA LEU A 110 13.42 -4.02 3.96
C LEU A 110 13.80 -2.56 3.72
N GLU A 111 15.08 -2.26 3.51
CA GLU A 111 15.53 -0.90 3.17
C GLU A 111 14.95 -0.42 1.82
N ARG A 112 14.85 -1.32 0.83
CA ARG A 112 14.22 -1.00 -0.46
C ARG A 112 12.72 -0.78 -0.32
N LEU A 113 12.04 -1.59 0.50
CA LEU A 113 10.62 -1.39 0.84
C LEU A 113 10.41 -0.03 1.50
N ALA A 114 11.18 0.27 2.54
CA ALA A 114 11.11 1.54 3.27
C ALA A 114 11.31 2.73 2.33
N ARG A 115 12.35 2.71 1.49
CA ARG A 115 12.58 3.74 0.47
C ARG A 115 11.43 3.86 -0.55
N ALA A 116 10.92 2.74 -1.06
CA ALA A 116 9.85 2.74 -2.06
C ALA A 116 8.51 3.25 -1.49
N LEU A 117 8.27 3.01 -0.19
CA LEU A 117 7.11 3.45 0.57
C LEU A 117 7.30 4.81 1.25
N GLN A 118 8.48 5.43 1.13
CA GLN A 118 8.82 6.72 1.74
C GLN A 118 8.66 6.74 3.27
N VAL A 119 9.05 5.66 3.93
CA VAL A 119 9.06 5.53 5.40
C VAL A 119 10.43 5.07 5.88
N THR A 120 10.68 5.14 7.19
CA THR A 120 11.90 4.52 7.76
C THR A 120 11.70 3.02 7.98
N VAL A 121 12.80 2.25 8.06
CA VAL A 121 12.73 0.81 8.38
C VAL A 121 12.06 0.57 9.75
N PRO A 122 12.35 1.35 10.82
CA PRO A 122 11.63 1.23 12.06
C PRO A 122 10.12 1.48 11.94
N ASP A 123 9.67 2.43 11.11
CA ASP A 123 8.23 2.69 10.92
C ASP A 123 7.55 1.54 10.18
N LEU A 124 8.25 0.98 9.18
CA LEU A 124 7.82 -0.21 8.45
C LEU A 124 7.63 -1.42 9.38
N LEU A 125 8.54 -1.61 10.34
CA LEU A 125 8.49 -2.69 11.33
C LEU A 125 7.45 -2.44 12.43
N SER A 126 7.21 -1.18 12.79
CA SER A 126 6.26 -0.78 13.83
C SER A 126 4.82 -0.61 13.29
N GLY A 127 4.56 -0.95 12.02
CA GLY A 127 3.24 -0.79 11.40
C GLY A 127 2.76 0.66 11.29
N GLY A 128 3.68 1.63 11.30
CA GLY A 128 3.33 3.05 11.37
C GLY A 128 2.82 3.51 12.75
N GLU A 129 2.91 2.69 13.80
CA GLU A 129 2.58 3.13 15.17
C GLU A 129 3.58 4.17 15.70
N ARG A 130 4.82 4.17 15.20
CA ARG A 130 5.79 5.24 15.48
C ARG A 130 5.25 6.60 15.04
N ASN A 131 4.64 6.70 13.86
CA ASN A 131 3.95 7.93 13.45
C ASN A 131 2.89 8.32 14.47
N ARG A 132 2.08 7.41 15.01
CA ARG A 132 1.08 7.78 16.03
C ARG A 132 1.72 8.36 17.30
N ARG A 133 2.84 7.79 17.77
CA ARG A 133 3.54 8.30 18.96
C ARG A 133 4.17 9.68 18.72
N GLU A 134 4.72 9.88 17.53
CA GLU A 134 5.28 11.16 17.11
C GLU A 134 4.19 12.20 16.85
N GLU A 135 3.12 11.85 16.14
CA GLU A 135 1.92 12.68 15.96
C GLU A 135 1.31 13.09 17.31
N ILE A 136 1.23 12.18 18.28
CA ILE A 136 0.78 12.51 19.64
C ILE A 136 1.74 13.47 20.33
N ARG A 137 3.06 13.27 20.20
CA ARG A 137 4.07 14.17 20.76
C ARG A 137 3.94 15.56 20.14
N ASP A 138 3.86 15.65 18.82
CA ASP A 138 3.74 16.91 18.08
C ASP A 138 2.42 17.64 18.44
N LEU A 139 1.33 16.89 18.65
CA LEU A 139 0.07 17.45 19.16
C LEU A 139 0.18 17.95 20.61
N ILE A 140 0.94 17.26 21.47
CA ILE A 140 1.16 17.68 22.87
C ILE A 140 2.06 18.93 22.94
N GLU A 141 2.97 19.09 22.00
CA GLU A 141 3.84 20.27 21.88
C GLU A 141 3.09 21.51 21.36
N ASP A 142 1.90 21.36 20.78
CA ASP A 142 1.05 22.49 20.40
C ASP A 142 0.68 23.33 21.64
N GLN A 143 0.89 24.65 21.55
CA GLN A 143 0.69 25.57 22.67
C GLN A 143 -0.73 25.47 23.26
N PHE A 144 -1.75 25.38 22.42
CA PHE A 144 -3.13 25.31 22.87
C PHE A 144 -3.44 23.98 23.55
N ILE A 145 -2.93 22.87 23.00
CA ILE A 145 -3.10 21.55 23.60
C ILE A 145 -2.35 21.43 24.94
N ALA A 146 -1.15 22.00 25.03
CA ALA A 146 -0.37 22.06 26.26
C ALA A 146 -1.09 22.83 27.37
N GLU A 147 -1.76 23.95 27.03
CA GLU A 147 -2.57 24.72 27.98
C GLU A 147 -3.82 23.96 28.44
N LEU A 148 -4.42 23.13 27.59
CA LEU A 148 -5.60 22.34 27.92
C LEU A 148 -5.30 21.08 28.77
N LEU A 149 -4.10 20.52 28.63
CA LEU A 149 -3.69 19.23 29.20
C LEU A 149 -3.95 19.06 30.71
N PRO A 150 -3.65 20.06 31.57
CA PRO A 150 -3.95 19.97 33.01
C PRO A 150 -5.43 19.75 33.29
N PHE A 151 -6.30 20.48 32.58
CA PHE A 151 -7.75 20.39 32.77
C PHE A 151 -8.30 19.05 32.31
N VAL A 152 -7.81 18.52 31.19
CA VAL A 152 -8.24 17.22 30.65
C VAL A 152 -7.96 16.09 31.66
N SER A 153 -6.86 16.19 32.42
CA SER A 153 -6.49 15.19 33.43
C SER A 153 -7.42 15.14 34.65
N GLU A 154 -8.19 16.21 34.90
CA GLU A 154 -9.11 16.31 36.04
C GLU A 154 -10.56 15.94 35.69
N LEU A 155 -10.87 15.72 34.40
CA LEU A 155 -12.23 15.43 33.95
C LEU A 155 -12.65 13.99 34.30
N ASN A 156 -13.86 13.86 34.84
CA ASN A 156 -14.50 12.55 34.99
C ASN A 156 -15.17 12.08 33.67
N GLY A 157 -15.60 10.82 33.64
CA GLY A 157 -16.16 10.22 32.42
C GLY A 157 -17.39 10.94 31.84
N MET A 158 -18.25 11.52 32.69
CA MET A 158 -19.42 12.28 32.24
C MET A 158 -19.01 13.64 31.65
N GLN A 159 -18.09 14.34 32.32
CA GLN A 159 -17.58 15.62 31.84
C GLN A 159 -16.82 15.46 30.52
N MET A 160 -15.95 14.45 30.40
CA MET A 160 -15.24 14.14 29.17
C MET A 160 -16.21 13.86 28.01
N SER A 161 -17.27 13.11 28.26
CA SER A 161 -18.30 12.82 27.25
C SER A 161 -19.02 14.07 26.77
N SER A 162 -19.33 15.01 27.67
CA SER A 162 -19.94 16.31 27.34
C SER A 162 -18.99 17.18 26.50
N VAL A 163 -17.71 17.26 26.87
CA VAL A 163 -16.69 18.01 26.12
C VAL A 163 -16.52 17.46 24.71
N LEU A 164 -16.41 16.14 24.54
CA LEU A 164 -16.28 15.51 23.22
C LEU A 164 -17.52 15.75 22.34
N ALA A 165 -18.73 15.77 22.93
CA ALA A 165 -19.95 16.08 22.20
C ALA A 165 -19.96 17.54 21.69
N GLN A 166 -19.54 18.49 22.52
CA GLN A 166 -19.44 19.90 22.12
C GLN A 166 -18.38 20.13 21.05
N ILE A 167 -17.20 19.51 21.17
CA ILE A 167 -16.15 19.57 20.14
C ILE A 167 -16.65 19.00 18.80
N ARG A 168 -17.41 17.91 18.84
CA ARG A 168 -18.03 17.32 17.64
C ARG A 168 -19.03 18.28 16.99
N ASP A 169 -19.87 18.95 17.76
CA ASP A 169 -20.83 19.93 17.22
C ASP A 169 -20.10 21.15 16.60
N LEU A 170 -19.03 21.63 17.25
CA LEU A 170 -18.20 22.74 16.76
C LEU A 170 -17.46 22.40 15.46
N THR A 171 -17.03 21.15 15.27
CA THR A 171 -16.30 20.70 14.08
C THR A 171 -17.21 20.38 12.90
N LEU A 172 -18.48 20.04 13.14
CA LEU A 172 -19.46 19.73 12.10
C LEU A 172 -20.25 20.95 11.60
N ARG A 173 -20.31 22.04 12.37
CA ARG A 173 -20.98 23.28 11.94
C ARG A 173 -20.05 24.11 11.05
N PRO A 174 -20.42 24.41 9.78
CA PRO A 174 -19.68 25.37 8.98
C PRO A 174 -19.67 26.70 9.72
N ARG A 175 -18.48 27.29 9.94
CA ARG A 175 -18.36 28.66 10.46
C ARG A 175 -19.24 29.56 9.61
N ARG A 176 -20.36 30.04 10.17
CA ARG A 176 -21.15 31.10 9.55
C ARG A 176 -20.26 32.33 9.53
N SER A 177 -19.73 32.65 8.35
CA SER A 177 -19.09 33.93 8.08
C SER A 177 -20.13 35.04 8.29
N ALA A 178 -19.85 35.92 9.25
CA ALA A 178 -20.51 37.22 9.36
C ALA A 178 -19.91 38.18 8.32
#